data_AF-A0ABD5SIX7-F1
#
_entry.id   AF-A0ABD5SIX7-F1
#
_cell.length_a   1.000
_cell.length_b   1.000
_cell.length_c   1.000
_cell.angle_alpha   90.00
_cell.angle_beta   90.00
_cell.angle_gamma   90.00
#
_symmetry.space_group_name_H-M   'P 1'
#
loop_
_entity.id
_entity.type
_entity.pdbx_description
1 polymer ?
#
loop_
_entity_poly.entity_id
_entity_poly.type
_entity_poly.pdbx_seq_one_letter_code
_entity_poly.pdbx_strand_id
1 'polypeptide(L)'
;MSFPSAGLILEITPFLSTIVVEIATAGGEGKFEGEFQKQPEYGVIGDSPASAENIRYTALFSYHYEQSMRYFDIATIAAFVIFITKLYTAEGTSELIVSAAVISICFIVGLRVWMRRYFELKTPTEYARKDLLYTYRGLIIRKGDLAIMAANLAPVMCLVFLDLM
;
A
#
# COMPACT_ATOMS: atom_id res chain seq x y z
N MET A 1 22.00 18.67 13.79
CA MET A 1 21.34 17.54 13.09
C MET A 1 22.38 16.94 12.17
N SER A 2 22.87 15.73 12.47
CA SER A 2 23.64 14.95 11.50
C SER A 2 22.74 14.62 10.32
N PHE A 3 23.24 14.77 9.10
CA PHE A 3 22.53 14.27 7.92
C PHE A 3 22.47 12.74 8.00
N PRO A 4 21.37 12.11 7.55
CA PRO A 4 21.29 10.65 7.48
C PRO A 4 22.45 10.12 6.64
N SER A 5 23.02 8.98 7.05
CA SER A 5 24.12 8.36 6.31
C SER A 5 23.70 8.07 4.87
N ALA A 6 24.62 8.20 3.91
CA ALA A 6 24.30 7.92 2.49
C ALA A 6 23.77 6.49 2.29
N GLY A 7 24.20 5.54 3.14
CA GLY A 7 23.67 4.18 3.20
C GLY A 7 22.20 4.15 3.60
N LEU A 8 21.82 4.82 4.70
CA LEU A 8 20.43 4.90 5.15
C LEU A 8 19.50 5.45 4.07
N ILE A 9 19.93 6.49 3.34
CA ILE A 9 19.13 7.08 2.25
C ILE A 9 18.79 6.02 1.19
N LEU A 10 19.77 5.22 0.76
CA LEU A 10 19.57 4.16 -0.22
C LEU A 10 18.67 3.04 0.32
N GLU A 11 18.80 2.70 1.60
CA GLU A 11 17.97 1.67 2.26
C GLU A 11 16.50 2.10 2.36
N ILE A 12 16.20 3.37 2.68
CA ILE A 12 14.81 3.82 2.85
C ILE A 12 14.13 4.20 1.52
N THR A 13 14.91 4.46 0.47
CA THR A 13 14.42 4.91 -0.86
C THR A 13 13.26 4.06 -1.41
N PRO A 14 13.33 2.71 -1.48
CA PRO A 14 12.24 1.90 -2.05
C PRO A 14 10.92 2.03 -1.28
N PHE A 15 10.97 2.25 0.03
CA PHE A 15 9.78 2.45 0.85
C PHE A 15 9.20 3.85 0.66
N LEU A 16 10.07 4.88 0.68
CA LEU A 16 9.66 6.27 0.45
C LEU A 16 9.10 6.46 -0.96
N SER A 17 9.69 5.84 -1.98
CA SER A 17 9.16 5.91 -3.34
C SER A 17 7.75 5.33 -3.43
N THR A 18 7.50 4.22 -2.72
CA THR A 18 6.16 3.62 -2.66
C THR A 18 5.16 4.56 -2.01
N ILE A 19 5.52 5.19 -0.88
CA ILE A 19 4.66 6.18 -0.21
C ILE A 19 4.36 7.36 -1.14
N VAL A 20 5.38 7.91 -1.81
CA VAL A 20 5.20 9.05 -2.72
C VAL A 20 4.31 8.69 -3.90
N VAL A 21 4.52 7.52 -4.51
CA VAL A 21 3.68 7.03 -5.61
C VAL A 21 2.24 6.92 -5.14
N GLU A 22 1.99 6.29 -3.99
CA GLU A 22 0.62 6.10 -3.50
C GLU A 22 -0.06 7.42 -3.13
N ILE A 23 0.66 8.40 -2.57
CA ILE A 23 0.12 9.75 -2.33
C ILE A 23 -0.20 10.44 -3.66
N ALA A 24 0.68 10.32 -4.66
CA ALA A 24 0.47 10.93 -5.98
C ALA A 24 -0.66 10.26 -6.77
N THR A 25 -0.93 8.98 -6.53
CA THR A 25 -2.02 8.22 -7.15
C THR A 25 -3.28 8.15 -6.29
N ALA A 26 -3.27 8.72 -5.09
CA ALA A 26 -4.43 8.79 -4.21
C ALA A 26 -5.59 9.47 -4.94
N GLY A 27 -6.73 8.78 -5.03
CA GLY A 27 -7.87 9.24 -5.83
C GLY A 27 -7.82 8.84 -7.31
N GLY A 28 -7.04 7.83 -7.70
CA GLY A 28 -6.88 7.29 -9.07
C GLY A 28 -8.15 6.78 -9.79
N GLU A 29 -9.35 7.14 -9.33
CA GLU A 29 -10.63 6.89 -9.99
C GLU A 29 -10.62 7.36 -11.46
N GLY A 30 -9.86 8.41 -11.79
CA GLY A 30 -9.72 8.94 -13.15
C GLY A 30 -9.07 7.98 -14.15
N LYS A 31 -8.24 7.02 -13.72
CA LYS A 31 -7.66 6.00 -14.63
C LYS A 31 -8.72 5.04 -15.18
N PHE A 32 -9.78 4.83 -14.41
CA PHE A 32 -10.85 3.92 -14.77
C PHE A 32 -11.94 4.57 -15.62
N GLU A 33 -12.16 5.88 -15.48
CA GLU A 33 -13.14 6.61 -16.29
C GLU A 33 -12.91 6.43 -17.79
N GLY A 34 -11.64 6.42 -18.24
CA GLY A 34 -11.30 6.22 -19.65
C GLY A 34 -11.41 4.77 -20.15
N GLU A 35 -11.27 3.77 -19.28
CA GLU A 35 -11.46 2.35 -19.65
C GLU A 35 -12.95 1.98 -19.72
N PHE A 36 -13.79 2.62 -18.89
CA PHE A 36 -15.24 2.44 -18.94
C PHE A 36 -15.91 3.16 -20.12
N GLN A 37 -15.35 4.28 -20.59
CA GLN A 37 -15.81 4.92 -21.84
C GLN A 37 -15.58 4.05 -23.09
N LYS A 38 -14.66 3.09 -23.04
CA LYS A 38 -14.39 2.16 -24.15
C LYS A 38 -15.32 0.95 -24.15
N GLN A 39 -16.04 0.69 -23.06
CA GLN A 39 -17.05 -0.37 -23.04
C GLN A 39 -18.29 0.15 -23.77
N PRO A 40 -18.80 -0.57 -24.78
CA PRO A 40 -19.94 -0.11 -25.55
C PRO A 40 -21.11 0.18 -24.60
N GLU A 41 -21.70 1.37 -24.74
CA GLU A 41 -22.88 1.80 -24.00
C GLU A 41 -24.01 0.78 -24.20
N TYR A 42 -24.14 -0.17 -23.28
CA TYR A 42 -25.30 -1.05 -23.25
C TYR A 42 -26.48 -0.25 -22.67
N GLY A 43 -27.13 0.52 -23.54
CA GLY A 43 -28.35 1.27 -23.24
C GLY A 43 -29.59 0.40 -22.96
N VAL A 44 -29.45 -0.87 -22.56
CA VAL A 44 -30.60 -1.75 -22.33
C VAL A 44 -30.31 -2.80 -21.26
N ILE A 45 -30.14 -2.42 -19.99
CA ILE A 45 -30.37 -3.38 -18.89
C ILE A 45 -30.97 -2.62 -17.70
N GLY A 46 -32.29 -2.71 -17.53
CA GLY A 46 -32.97 -2.30 -16.30
C GLY A 46 -32.56 -3.18 -15.12
N ASP A 47 -32.55 -2.59 -13.92
CA ASP A 47 -32.49 -3.20 -12.57
C ASP A 47 -31.94 -4.63 -12.45
N SER A 48 -30.81 -4.91 -13.11
CA SER A 48 -30.14 -6.20 -13.09
C SER A 48 -28.82 -6.07 -12.35
N PRO A 49 -28.39 -7.10 -11.60
CA PRO A 49 -27.06 -7.16 -10.97
C PRO A 49 -25.88 -6.87 -11.92
N ALA A 50 -26.11 -6.90 -13.23
CA ALA A 50 -25.16 -6.61 -14.30
C ALA A 50 -25.21 -5.14 -14.84
N SER A 51 -25.65 -4.16 -14.03
CA SER A 51 -25.57 -2.76 -14.44
C SER A 51 -24.12 -2.33 -14.69
N ALA A 52 -23.89 -1.43 -15.65
CA ALA A 52 -22.56 -0.87 -15.94
C ALA A 52 -21.88 -0.29 -14.70
N GLU A 53 -22.67 0.20 -13.75
CA GLU A 53 -22.23 0.72 -12.46
C GLU A 53 -21.72 -0.39 -11.51
N ASN A 54 -22.39 -1.54 -11.44
CA ASN A 54 -21.90 -2.70 -10.68
C ASN A 54 -20.61 -3.27 -11.28
N ILE A 55 -20.47 -3.28 -12.61
CA ILE A 55 -19.23 -3.66 -13.30
C ILE A 55 -18.12 -2.68 -12.92
N ARG A 56 -18.40 -1.37 -12.95
CA ARG A 56 -17.46 -0.31 -12.55
C ARG A 56 -16.97 -0.50 -11.12
N TYR A 57 -17.88 -0.74 -10.17
CA TYR A 57 -17.53 -0.92 -8.77
C TYR A 57 -16.76 -2.20 -8.51
N THR A 58 -17.11 -3.29 -9.20
CA THR A 58 -16.38 -4.56 -9.10
C THR A 58 -14.95 -4.44 -9.62
N ALA A 59 -14.76 -3.80 -10.78
CA ALA A 59 -13.43 -3.57 -11.34
C ALA A 59 -12.57 -2.66 -10.43
N LEU A 60 -13.14 -1.58 -9.90
CA LEU A 60 -12.45 -0.71 -8.94
C LEU A 60 -12.02 -1.49 -7.69
N PHE A 61 -12.95 -2.27 -7.12
CA PHE A 61 -12.71 -3.09 -5.94
C PHE A 61 -11.59 -4.11 -6.14
N SER A 62 -11.66 -4.90 -7.22
CA SER A 62 -10.65 -5.91 -7.55
C SER A 62 -9.29 -5.28 -7.81
N TYR A 63 -9.24 -4.16 -8.52
CA TYR A 63 -8.00 -3.44 -8.76
C TYR A 63 -7.33 -2.99 -7.46
N HIS A 64 -8.06 -2.32 -6.58
CA HIS A 64 -7.49 -1.85 -5.32
C HIS A 64 -7.06 -2.99 -4.40
N TYR A 65 -7.79 -4.12 -4.43
CA TYR A 65 -7.37 -5.33 -3.74
C TYR A 65 -6.03 -5.84 -4.27
N GLU A 66 -5.92 -6.08 -5.59
CA GLU A 66 -4.71 -6.58 -6.22
C GLU A 66 -3.52 -5.64 -6.04
N GLN A 67 -3.74 -4.33 -6.23
CA GLN A 67 -2.74 -3.30 -6.00
C GLN A 67 -2.23 -3.35 -4.55
N SER A 68 -3.14 -3.36 -3.57
CA SER A 68 -2.76 -3.43 -2.15
C SER A 68 -1.92 -4.68 -1.86
N MET A 69 -2.37 -5.86 -2.31
CA MET A 69 -1.64 -7.12 -2.10
C MET A 69 -0.25 -7.07 -2.73
N ARG A 70 -0.14 -6.55 -3.95
CA ARG A 70 1.14 -6.40 -4.65
C ARG A 70 2.10 -5.49 -3.89
N TYR A 71 1.64 -4.36 -3.36
CA TYR A 71 2.51 -3.46 -2.59
C TYR A 71 2.96 -4.06 -1.26
N PHE A 72 2.11 -4.83 -0.57
CA PHE A 72 2.55 -5.56 0.62
C PHE A 72 3.63 -6.60 0.29
N ASP A 73 3.50 -7.30 -0.83
CA ASP A 73 4.50 -8.28 -1.28
C ASP A 73 5.82 -7.59 -1.62
N ILE A 74 5.78 -6.47 -2.36
CA ILE A 74 6.97 -5.65 -2.67
C ILE A 74 7.63 -5.14 -1.38
N ALA A 75 6.86 -4.57 -0.45
CA ALA A 75 7.38 -4.05 0.81
C ALA A 75 8.02 -5.16 1.66
N THR A 76 7.42 -6.35 1.70
CA THR A 76 7.97 -7.50 2.42
C THR A 76 9.30 -7.94 1.82
N ILE A 77 9.39 -8.07 0.49
CA ILE A 77 10.61 -8.45 -0.22
C ILE A 77 11.70 -7.41 -0.01
N ALA A 78 11.37 -6.12 -0.16
CA ALA A 78 12.31 -5.03 0.06
C ALA A 78 12.86 -5.03 1.49
N ALA A 79 11.99 -5.16 2.50
CA ALA A 79 12.40 -5.28 3.89
C ALA A 79 13.33 -6.47 4.11
N PHE A 80 12.99 -7.64 3.57
CA PHE A 80 13.82 -8.84 3.71
C PHE A 80 15.22 -8.65 3.13
N VAL A 81 15.32 -8.14 1.90
CA VAL A 81 16.60 -7.89 1.24
C VAL A 81 17.45 -6.89 2.02
N ILE A 82 16.87 -5.75 2.40
CA ILE A 82 17.60 -4.68 3.09
C ILE A 82 18.11 -5.15 4.46
N PHE A 83 17.26 -5.77 5.27
CA PHE A 83 17.66 -6.22 6.60
C PHE A 83 18.69 -7.35 6.55
N ILE A 84 18.63 -8.25 5.56
CA ILE A 84 19.69 -9.26 5.35
C ILE A 84 21.01 -8.59 4.98
N THR A 85 20.99 -7.63 4.06
CA THR A 85 22.20 -6.89 3.68
C THR A 85 22.80 -6.17 4.87
N LYS A 86 21.97 -5.50 5.69
CA LYS A 86 22.42 -4.79 6.90
C LYS A 86 22.97 -5.74 7.97
N LEU A 87 22.37 -6.93 8.11
CA LEU A 87 22.86 -7.96 9.02
C LEU A 87 24.22 -8.52 8.58
N TYR A 88 24.44 -8.69 7.27
CA TYR A 88 25.70 -9.18 6.72
C TYR A 88 26.87 -8.21 6.94
N THR A 89 26.59 -6.91 7.02
CA THR A 89 27.61 -5.86 7.22
C THR A 89 27.74 -5.42 8.69
N ALA A 90 27.01 -6.04 9.62
CA ALA A 90 26.96 -5.60 11.01
C ALA A 90 28.12 -6.15 11.86
N GLU A 91 28.95 -5.25 12.39
CA GLU A 91 29.95 -5.56 13.42
C GLU A 91 29.38 -5.20 14.81
N GLY A 92 28.55 -6.09 15.39
CA GLY A 92 28.12 -6.01 16.79
C GLY A 92 26.67 -5.55 17.08
N THR A 93 25.90 -5.15 16.07
CA THR A 93 24.48 -4.73 16.22
C THR A 93 23.47 -5.76 15.70
N SER A 94 23.91 -7.01 15.50
CA SER A 94 23.11 -8.06 14.83
C SER A 94 21.76 -8.35 15.51
N GLU A 95 21.68 -8.35 16.84
CA GLU A 95 20.43 -8.62 17.57
C GLU A 95 19.37 -7.51 17.36
N LEU A 96 19.80 -6.25 17.34
CA LEU A 96 18.92 -5.10 17.08
C LEU A 96 18.42 -5.12 15.64
N ILE A 97 19.29 -5.44 14.68
CA ILE A 97 18.94 -5.56 13.26
C ILE A 97 17.91 -6.68 13.05
N VAL A 98 18.12 -7.85 13.66
CA VAL A 98 17.15 -8.97 13.59
C VAL A 98 15.81 -8.56 14.20
N SER A 99 15.82 -7.91 15.36
CA SER A 99 14.59 -7.46 16.02
C SER A 99 13.81 -6.45 15.16
N ALA A 100 14.50 -5.46 14.60
CA ALA A 100 13.93 -4.48 13.69
C ALA A 100 13.36 -5.12 12.41
N ALA A 101 14.05 -6.12 11.86
CA ALA A 101 13.60 -6.89 10.71
C ALA A 101 12.31 -7.66 11.02
N VAL A 102 12.28 -8.39 12.14
CA VAL A 102 11.11 -9.16 12.57
C VAL A 102 9.92 -8.24 12.79
N ILE A 103 10.10 -7.12 13.52
CA ILE A 103 9.02 -6.14 13.75
C ILE A 103 8.48 -5.59 12.43
N SER A 104 9.37 -5.17 11.53
CA SER A 104 8.99 -4.61 10.23
C SER A 104 8.20 -5.61 9.38
N ILE A 105 8.71 -6.83 9.23
CA ILE A 105 8.08 -7.87 8.41
C ILE A 105 6.75 -8.32 9.03
N CYS A 106 6.70 -8.57 10.33
CA CYS A 106 5.46 -8.94 11.02
C CYS A 106 4.40 -7.85 10.88
N PHE A 107 4.79 -6.57 10.94
CA PHE A 107 3.88 -5.45 10.74
C PHE A 107 3.31 -5.43 9.32
N ILE A 108 4.15 -5.56 8.29
CA ILE A 108 3.70 -5.61 6.89
C ILE A 108 2.76 -6.80 6.66
N VAL A 109 3.14 -8.00 7.12
CA VAL A 109 2.32 -9.21 6.97
C VAL A 109 1.00 -9.08 7.74
N GLY A 110 1.04 -8.51 8.94
CA GLY A 110 -0.16 -8.23 9.74
C GLY A 110 -1.13 -7.30 9.00
N LEU A 111 -0.63 -6.21 8.42
CA LEU A 111 -1.42 -5.30 7.58
C LEU A 111 -1.96 -5.98 6.32
N ARG A 112 -1.16 -6.83 5.66
CA ARG A 112 -1.61 -7.62 4.51
C ARG A 112 -2.80 -8.52 4.85
N VAL A 113 -2.71 -9.27 5.96
CA VAL A 113 -3.79 -10.15 6.42
C VAL A 113 -5.03 -9.35 6.82
N TRP A 114 -4.84 -8.26 7.56
CA TRP A 114 -5.94 -7.37 7.93
C TRP A 114 -6.62 -6.77 6.69
N MET A 115 -5.84 -6.37 5.69
CA MET A 115 -6.37 -5.78 4.47
C MET A 115 -7.10 -6.80 3.61
N ARG A 116 -6.56 -8.02 3.49
CA ARG A 116 -7.26 -9.13 2.83
C ARG A 116 -8.63 -9.36 3.46
N ARG A 117 -8.70 -9.46 4.79
CA ARG A 117 -9.98 -9.62 5.51
C ARG A 117 -10.93 -8.45 5.31
N TYR A 118 -10.43 -7.22 5.28
CA TYR A 118 -11.25 -6.05 5.00
C TYR A 118 -11.92 -6.12 3.62
N PHE A 119 -11.18 -6.53 2.58
CA PHE A 119 -11.77 -6.74 1.26
C PHE A 119 -12.74 -7.94 1.27
N GLU A 120 -12.40 -9.07 1.89
CA GLU A 120 -13.32 -10.21 2.00
C GLU A 120 -14.64 -9.86 2.72
N LEU A 121 -14.64 -8.87 3.62
CA LEU A 121 -15.82 -8.40 4.35
C LEU A 121 -16.61 -7.28 3.64
N LYS A 122 -16.15 -6.79 2.48
CA LYS A 122 -16.76 -5.65 1.80
C LYS A 122 -17.28 -6.03 0.42
N THR A 123 -18.50 -5.58 0.11
CA THR A 123 -19.05 -5.69 -1.25
C THR A 123 -18.49 -4.56 -2.12
N PRO A 124 -18.40 -4.74 -3.45
CA PRO A 124 -17.93 -3.70 -4.35
C PRO A 124 -18.76 -2.41 -4.28
N THR A 125 -20.08 -2.55 -4.15
CA THR A 125 -21.02 -1.41 -3.99
C THR A 125 -20.83 -0.69 -2.66
N GLU A 126 -20.57 -1.39 -1.56
CA GLU A 126 -20.21 -0.73 -0.29
C GLU A 126 -18.88 0.02 -0.41
N TYR A 127 -17.86 -0.59 -1.03
CA TYR A 127 -16.54 0.00 -1.21
C TYR A 127 -16.55 1.25 -2.10
N ALA A 128 -17.47 1.33 -3.05
CA ALA A 128 -17.66 2.48 -3.92
C ALA A 128 -18.32 3.68 -3.23
N ARG A 129 -18.92 3.51 -2.05
CA ARG A 129 -19.54 4.62 -1.32
C ARG A 129 -18.48 5.64 -0.90
N LYS A 130 -18.71 6.90 -1.29
CA LYS A 130 -17.82 8.04 -1.01
C LYS A 130 -17.63 8.29 0.50
N ASP A 131 -18.53 7.80 1.34
CA ASP A 131 -18.49 7.93 2.79
C ASP A 131 -17.33 7.13 3.44
N LEU A 132 -16.73 6.19 2.69
CA LEU A 132 -15.56 5.42 3.12
C LEU A 132 -14.23 6.07 2.71
N LEU A 133 -14.28 7.23 2.05
CA LEU A 133 -13.11 8.00 1.63
C LEU A 133 -12.69 8.94 2.74
N TYR A 134 -11.43 8.85 3.16
CA TYR A 134 -10.85 9.85 4.05
C TYR A 134 -10.40 11.04 3.21
N THR A 135 -11.06 12.17 3.39
CA THR A 135 -10.64 13.42 2.73
C THR A 135 -9.77 14.22 3.70
N TYR A 136 -8.48 14.33 3.41
CA TYR A 136 -7.55 15.15 4.19
C TYR A 136 -6.89 16.19 3.29
N ARG A 137 -7.13 17.48 3.55
CA ARG A 137 -6.55 18.61 2.77
C ARG A 137 -6.75 18.49 1.24
N GLY A 138 -7.90 17.96 0.81
CA GLY A 138 -8.21 17.76 -0.62
C GLY A 138 -7.66 16.46 -1.22
N LEU A 139 -6.88 15.67 -0.47
CA LEU A 139 -6.51 14.31 -0.86
C LEU A 139 -7.62 13.35 -0.46
N ILE A 140 -8.08 12.56 -1.42
CA ILE A 140 -9.01 11.47 -1.23
C ILE A 140 -8.18 10.20 -1.04
N ILE A 141 -8.17 9.66 0.19
CA ILE A 141 -7.36 8.51 0.57
C ILE A 141 -8.29 7.36 0.97
N ARG A 142 -8.11 6.20 0.34
CA ARG A 142 -8.80 4.96 0.71
C ARG A 142 -8.03 4.24 1.80
N LYS A 143 -8.72 3.37 2.55
CA LYS A 143 -8.08 2.52 3.58
C LYS A 143 -6.93 1.67 3.02
N GLY A 144 -7.03 1.23 1.77
CA GLY A 144 -5.97 0.51 1.06
C GLY A 144 -4.69 1.33 0.98
N ASP A 145 -4.78 2.54 0.44
CA ASP A 145 -3.66 3.48 0.30
C ASP A 145 -3.01 3.76 1.66
N LEU A 146 -3.82 3.99 2.70
CA LEU A 146 -3.31 4.20 4.07
C LEU A 146 -2.57 2.98 4.62
N ALA A 147 -3.08 1.78 4.37
CA ALA A 147 -2.43 0.55 4.79
C ALA A 147 -1.11 0.32 4.05
N ILE A 148 -1.05 0.63 2.75
CA ILE A 148 0.19 0.57 1.96
C ILE A 148 1.22 1.56 2.52
N MET A 149 0.81 2.81 2.77
CA MET A 149 1.69 3.83 3.36
C MET A 149 2.22 3.39 4.72
N ALA A 150 1.35 2.87 5.60
CA ALA A 150 1.74 2.38 6.91
C ALA A 150 2.74 1.21 6.82
N ALA A 151 2.50 0.25 5.93
CA ALA A 151 3.39 -0.90 5.73
C ALA A 151 4.80 -0.49 5.26
N ASN A 152 4.92 0.58 4.50
CA ASN A 152 6.22 1.12 4.07
C ASN A 152 6.87 2.02 5.14
N LEU A 153 6.08 2.67 5.99
CA LEU A 153 6.61 3.52 7.06
C LEU A 153 7.31 2.72 8.16
N ALA A 154 6.81 1.54 8.52
CA ALA A 154 7.40 0.73 9.59
C ALA A 154 8.88 0.35 9.34
N PRO A 155 9.27 -0.21 8.18
CA PRO A 155 10.68 -0.43 7.85
C PRO A 155 11.53 0.84 7.89
N VAL A 156 11.01 1.97 7.39
CA VAL A 156 11.72 3.26 7.41
C VAL A 156 12.03 3.67 8.85
N MET A 157 11.04 3.62 9.74
CA MET A 157 11.21 3.97 11.14
C MET A 157 12.23 3.05 11.83
N CYS A 158 12.18 1.75 11.55
CA CYS A 158 13.14 0.78 12.07
C CYS A 158 14.57 1.06 11.57
N LEU A 159 14.75 1.36 10.29
CA LEU A 159 16.06 1.65 9.70
C LEU A 159 16.64 2.96 10.23
N VAL A 160 15.82 4.01 10.35
CA VAL A 160 16.22 5.28 10.96
C VAL A 160 16.63 5.08 12.43
N PHE A 161 15.86 4.30 13.19
CA PHE A 161 16.22 3.99 14.57
C PHE A 161 17.57 3.27 14.67
N LEU A 162 17.82 2.29 13.79
CA LEU A 162 19.09 1.57 13.75
C LEU A 162 20.30 2.42 13.32
N ASP A 163 20.11 3.50 12.56
CA ASP A 163 21.19 4.43 12.17
C ASP A 163 21.52 5.44 13.28
N LEU A 164 20.58 5.65 14.22
CA LEU A 164 20.75 6.56 15.35
C LEU A 164 21.39 5.92 16.59
N MET A 165 21.48 4.59 16.64
CA MET A 165 22.12 3.82 17.73
C MET A 165 23.57 3.50 17.41
#